data_AF-A0A9N8ZD65-F1
#
_entry.id   AF-A0A9N8ZD65-F1
#
_cell.length_a   1.000
_cell.length_b   1.000
_cell.length_c   1.000
_cell.angle_alpha   90.00
_cell.angle_beta   90.00
_cell.angle_gamma   90.00
#
_symmetry.space_group_name_H-M   'P 1'
#
loop_
_entity.id
_entity.type
_entity.pdbx_description
1 polymer ?
#
loop_
_entity_poly.entity_id
_entity_poly.type
_entity_poly.pdbx_seq_one_letter_code
_entity_poly.pdbx_strand_id
1 'polypeptide(L)'
;MEATLERFSNYPPSTIKDVIISRLVGEIRVQGRTFRTLTKASVNFETLSLRSSEFPLHPSEMTVSEVLREFDLIRKGYSDISNNLHRISGDFQTHRSNLEKELHMLHQEAADLRHRAGAEKSGAIKTGLLAGFGVGSLSNTTLYIIAPSLDGGLTLFATIITGGVLGWYYGNKLGAKLRQEAEIKEQRIHDLKNNTEYIDFVVKEVNDFDKGIGLFKDSWAKQFKHAPVSKQVINKIKKENLEMNNLSVKSLLASWTHAKSKLPNYQNHACL
;
A
#
# COMPACT_ATOMS: atom_id res chain seq x y z
N MET A 1 -3.97 -14.87 20.96
CA MET A 1 -4.70 -15.24 19.72
C MET A 1 -5.82 -14.26 19.40
N GLU A 2 -6.72 -13.96 20.33
CA GLU A 2 -7.87 -13.08 20.12
C GLU A 2 -7.47 -11.66 19.71
N ALA A 3 -6.47 -11.06 20.37
CA ALA A 3 -5.94 -9.73 20.01
C ALA A 3 -5.41 -9.65 18.56
N THR A 4 -4.75 -10.70 18.07
CA THR A 4 -4.24 -10.75 16.68
C THR A 4 -5.36 -10.94 15.67
N LEU A 5 -6.31 -11.82 15.97
CA LEU A 5 -7.51 -12.03 15.14
C LEU A 5 -8.35 -10.74 15.05
N GLU A 6 -8.46 -9.99 16.14
CA GLU A 6 -9.16 -8.72 16.17
C GLU A 6 -8.41 -7.62 15.42
N ARG A 7 -7.08 -7.51 15.58
CA ARG A 7 -6.26 -6.53 14.87
C ARG A 7 -6.44 -6.62 13.35
N PHE A 8 -6.35 -7.81 12.77
CA PHE A 8 -6.44 -7.96 11.31
C PHE A 8 -7.88 -7.92 10.79
N SER A 9 -8.86 -8.42 11.55
CA SER A 9 -10.27 -8.34 11.14
C SER A 9 -10.85 -6.91 11.20
N ASN A 10 -10.24 -6.06 12.02
CA ASN A 10 -10.55 -4.65 12.17
C ASN A 10 -9.44 -3.73 11.62
N TYR A 11 -8.69 -4.21 10.62
CA TYR A 11 -7.60 -3.42 10.02
C TYR A 11 -8.11 -2.02 9.62
N PRO A 12 -7.42 -0.93 10.03
CA PRO A 12 -7.94 0.43 9.91
C PRO A 12 -8.14 0.82 8.43
N PRO A 13 -9.09 1.74 8.14
CA PRO A 13 -9.25 2.26 6.79
C PRO A 13 -7.99 3.06 6.40
N SER A 14 -7.75 3.18 5.10
CA SER A 14 -6.60 3.96 4.64
C SER A 14 -6.75 5.43 5.05
N THR A 15 -5.67 6.00 5.56
CA THR A 15 -5.54 7.44 5.80
C THR A 15 -5.18 8.20 4.53
N ILE A 16 -4.74 7.49 3.49
CA ILE A 16 -4.33 8.07 2.21
C ILE A 16 -5.52 8.07 1.24
N LYS A 17 -5.80 9.24 0.64
CA LYS A 17 -6.87 9.43 -0.35
C LYS A 17 -6.48 8.97 -1.76
N ASP A 18 -5.73 7.88 -1.87
CA ASP A 18 -5.39 7.22 -3.12
C ASP A 18 -6.33 6.02 -3.30
N VAL A 19 -6.95 5.91 -4.48
CA VAL A 19 -7.96 4.89 -4.78
C VAL A 19 -7.36 3.49 -4.77
N ILE A 20 -6.15 3.31 -5.30
CA ILE A 20 -5.46 2.03 -5.37
C ILE A 20 -5.06 1.60 -3.97
N ILE A 21 -4.43 2.49 -3.20
CA ILE A 21 -4.04 2.22 -1.81
C ILE A 21 -5.27 1.88 -0.95
N SER A 22 -6.34 2.68 -1.06
CA SER A 22 -7.58 2.47 -0.31
C SER A 22 -8.23 1.12 -0.64
N ARG A 23 -8.27 0.75 -1.92
CA ARG A 23 -8.79 -0.54 -2.37
C ARG A 23 -7.98 -1.69 -1.77
N LEU A 24 -6.65 -1.63 -1.89
CA LEU A 24 -5.77 -2.69 -1.39
C LEU A 24 -5.84 -2.84 0.14
N VAL A 25 -5.92 -1.74 0.89
CA VAL A 25 -6.20 -1.76 2.33
C VAL A 25 -7.55 -2.41 2.65
N GLY A 26 -8.57 -2.13 1.83
CA GLY A 26 -9.87 -2.81 1.92
C GLY A 26 -9.76 -4.32 1.73
N GLU A 27 -8.95 -4.77 0.77
CA GLU A 27 -8.70 -6.19 0.53
C GLU A 27 -7.97 -6.86 1.71
N ILE A 28 -7.01 -6.18 2.36
CA ILE A 28 -6.36 -6.68 3.59
C ILE A 28 -7.41 -6.96 4.67
N ARG A 29 -8.35 -6.02 4.87
CA ARG A 29 -9.42 -6.18 5.87
C ARG A 29 -10.32 -7.38 5.54
N VAL A 30 -10.61 -7.62 4.26
CA VAL A 30 -11.37 -8.80 3.82
C VAL A 30 -10.60 -10.07 4.18
N GLN A 31 -9.30 -10.15 3.90
CA GLN A 31 -8.48 -11.30 4.27
C GLN A 31 -8.42 -11.50 5.80
N GLY A 32 -8.31 -10.43 6.58
CA GLY A 32 -8.35 -10.49 8.04
C GLY A 32 -9.67 -11.04 8.59
N ARG A 33 -10.80 -10.66 8.00
CA ARG A 33 -12.13 -11.20 8.35
C ARG A 33 -12.27 -12.66 7.95
N THR A 34 -11.82 -13.03 6.75
CA THR A 34 -11.82 -14.43 6.28
C THR A 34 -10.97 -15.30 7.19
N PHE A 35 -9.78 -14.84 7.56
CA PHE A 35 -8.90 -15.51 8.53
C PHE A 35 -9.59 -15.71 9.89
N ARG A 36 -10.28 -14.68 10.41
CA ARG A 36 -11.05 -14.78 11.66
C ARG A 36 -12.17 -15.80 11.57
N THR A 37 -12.96 -15.75 10.50
CA THR A 37 -14.08 -16.68 10.28
C THR A 37 -13.57 -18.11 10.14
N LEU A 38 -12.53 -18.33 9.32
CA LEU A 38 -11.93 -19.64 9.13
C LEU A 38 -11.36 -20.20 10.44
N THR A 39 -10.69 -19.36 11.23
CA THR A 39 -10.12 -19.77 12.52
C THR A 39 -11.20 -20.11 13.54
N LYS A 40 -12.28 -19.31 13.61
CA LYS A 40 -13.44 -19.62 14.47
C LYS A 40 -14.16 -20.91 14.04
N ALA A 41 -14.42 -21.06 12.75
CA ALA A 41 -15.05 -22.25 12.18
C ALA A 41 -14.21 -23.51 12.44
N SER A 42 -12.89 -23.39 12.27
CA SER A 42 -11.95 -24.43 12.64
C SER A 42 -12.11 -24.77 14.11
N VAL A 43 -11.91 -23.83 15.03
CA VAL A 43 -11.94 -24.11 16.49
C VAL A 43 -13.26 -24.74 16.97
N ASN A 44 -14.39 -24.41 16.33
CA ASN A 44 -15.73 -24.94 16.62
C ASN A 44 -16.05 -26.27 15.93
N PHE A 45 -15.15 -26.82 15.10
CA PHE A 45 -15.30 -28.12 14.46
C PHE A 45 -15.53 -29.25 15.50
N GLU A 46 -14.93 -29.10 16.69
CA GLU A 46 -15.07 -30.00 17.84
C GLU A 46 -16.50 -30.00 18.42
N THR A 47 -17.12 -28.83 18.56
CA THR A 47 -18.46 -28.68 19.16
C THR A 47 -19.57 -29.19 18.26
N LEU A 48 -19.42 -29.09 16.94
CA LEU A 48 -20.36 -29.69 15.98
C LEU A 48 -20.26 -31.23 15.94
N SER A 49 -19.06 -31.77 16.18
CA SER A 49 -18.83 -33.22 16.22
C SER A 49 -19.24 -33.89 17.55
N LEU A 50 -19.25 -33.14 18.66
CA LEU A 50 -19.48 -33.68 20.01
C LEU A 50 -20.86 -33.37 20.62
N ARG A 51 -21.66 -32.42 20.10
CA ARG A 51 -22.98 -32.03 20.67
C ARG A 51 -24.20 -32.80 20.12
N SER A 52 -24.06 -34.06 19.73
CA SER A 52 -25.22 -34.85 19.27
C SER A 52 -26.18 -35.33 20.39
N SER A 53 -26.07 -34.84 21.63
CA SER A 53 -26.81 -35.40 22.77
C SER A 53 -28.09 -34.67 23.20
N GLU A 54 -28.48 -33.53 22.63
CA GLU A 54 -29.62 -32.75 23.19
C GLU A 54 -30.71 -32.30 22.20
N PHE A 55 -30.60 -32.59 20.90
CA PHE A 55 -31.71 -32.39 19.97
C PHE A 55 -31.84 -33.59 19.02
N PRO A 56 -33.03 -34.24 18.90
CA PRO A 56 -33.23 -35.36 18.01
C PRO A 56 -33.45 -34.85 16.58
N LEU A 57 -32.38 -34.38 15.94
CA LEU A 57 -32.23 -34.49 14.49
C LEU A 57 -31.00 -35.36 14.24
N HIS A 58 -31.19 -36.40 13.45
CA HIS A 58 -30.30 -37.55 13.25
C HIS A 58 -28.79 -37.25 13.40
N PRO A 59 -28.07 -38.06 14.20
CA PRO A 59 -26.61 -38.00 14.27
C PRO A 59 -26.08 -38.50 12.93
N SER A 60 -25.77 -37.58 12.00
CA SER A 60 -24.83 -37.91 10.94
C SER A 60 -23.45 -38.00 11.60
N GLU A 61 -23.10 -39.19 12.11
CA GLU A 61 -21.72 -39.48 12.50
C GLU A 61 -20.81 -39.12 11.34
N MET A 62 -20.06 -38.04 11.50
CA MET A 62 -19.18 -37.54 10.46
C MET A 62 -18.15 -38.61 10.14
N THR A 63 -18.16 -39.09 8.90
CA THR A 63 -17.27 -40.14 8.45
C THR A 63 -15.83 -39.63 8.44
N VAL A 64 -14.85 -40.54 8.57
CA VAL A 64 -13.42 -40.19 8.48
C VAL A 64 -13.09 -39.47 7.16
N SER A 65 -13.81 -39.79 6.08
CA SER A 65 -13.66 -39.11 4.78
C SER A 65 -14.16 -37.67 4.81
N GLU A 66 -15.24 -37.38 5.53
CA GLU A 66 -15.75 -36.01 5.69
C GLU A 66 -14.83 -35.18 6.59
N VAL A 67 -14.31 -35.75 7.68
CA VAL A 67 -13.31 -35.08 8.54
C VAL A 67 -12.04 -34.74 7.75
N LEU A 68 -11.56 -35.66 6.93
CA LEU A 68 -10.42 -35.43 6.03
C LEU A 68 -10.69 -34.33 5.00
N ARG A 69 -11.90 -34.29 4.46
CA ARG A 69 -12.33 -33.25 3.51
C ARG A 69 -12.31 -31.87 4.18
N GLU A 70 -12.85 -31.75 5.39
CA GLU A 70 -12.83 -30.49 6.13
C GLU A 70 -11.41 -30.05 6.49
N PHE A 71 -10.51 -30.97 6.86
CA PHE A 71 -9.10 -30.63 7.07
C PHE A 71 -8.43 -30.09 5.78
N ASP A 72 -8.74 -30.67 4.62
CA ASP A 72 -8.22 -30.17 3.34
C ASP A 72 -8.80 -28.79 2.99
N LEU A 73 -10.10 -28.58 3.21
CA LEU A 73 -10.75 -27.28 2.98
C LEU A 73 -10.17 -26.19 3.87
N ILE A 74 -9.96 -26.47 5.16
CA ILE A 74 -9.35 -25.53 6.10
C ILE A 74 -7.91 -25.20 5.67
N ARG A 75 -7.12 -26.23 5.33
CA ARG A 75 -5.75 -26.07 4.85
C ARG A 75 -5.68 -25.21 3.59
N LYS A 76 -6.56 -25.49 2.61
CA LYS A 76 -6.68 -24.69 1.38
C LYS A 76 -7.07 -23.25 1.69
N GLY A 77 -8.06 -23.03 2.56
CA GLY A 77 -8.47 -21.69 2.98
C GLY A 77 -7.33 -20.84 3.53
N TYR A 78 -6.48 -21.39 4.43
CA TYR A 78 -5.30 -20.66 4.90
C TYR A 78 -4.27 -20.41 3.79
N SER A 79 -4.10 -21.36 2.86
CA SER A 79 -3.22 -21.17 1.70
C SER A 79 -3.72 -20.07 0.78
N ASP A 80 -5.03 -19.98 0.54
CA ASP A 80 -5.64 -18.98 -0.33
C ASP A 80 -5.52 -17.58 0.28
N ILE A 81 -5.71 -17.45 1.60
CA ILE A 81 -5.49 -16.18 2.32
C ILE A 81 -4.02 -15.74 2.15
N SER A 82 -3.06 -16.63 2.39
CA SER A 82 -1.63 -16.35 2.24
C SER A 82 -1.27 -15.93 0.80
N ASN A 83 -1.76 -16.66 -0.20
CA ASN A 83 -1.57 -16.32 -1.61
C ASN A 83 -2.16 -14.94 -1.97
N ASN A 84 -3.34 -14.61 -1.43
CA ASN A 84 -3.95 -13.29 -1.63
C ASN A 84 -3.14 -12.17 -0.95
N LEU A 85 -2.58 -12.40 0.24
CA LEU A 85 -1.71 -11.42 0.90
C LEU A 85 -0.42 -11.19 0.11
N HIS A 86 0.19 -12.23 -0.44
CA HIS A 86 1.32 -12.08 -1.36
C HIS A 86 0.95 -11.27 -2.60
N ARG A 87 -0.21 -11.53 -3.20
CA ARG A 87 -0.70 -10.71 -4.33
C ARG A 87 -0.87 -9.24 -3.93
N ILE A 88 -1.55 -8.97 -2.82
CA ILE A 88 -1.76 -7.60 -2.31
C ILE A 88 -0.42 -6.91 -2.06
N SER A 89 0.54 -7.60 -1.44
CA SER A 89 1.90 -7.10 -1.22
C SER A 89 2.60 -6.75 -2.55
N GLY A 90 2.50 -7.61 -3.56
CA GLY A 90 3.02 -7.36 -4.90
C GLY A 90 2.34 -6.16 -5.61
N ASP A 91 1.02 -6.02 -5.48
CA ASP A 91 0.26 -4.91 -6.04
C ASP A 91 0.66 -3.57 -5.38
N PHE A 92 0.87 -3.57 -4.07
CA PHE A 92 1.41 -2.41 -3.34
C PHE A 92 2.81 -2.03 -3.83
N GLN A 93 3.73 -3.00 -3.97
CA GLN A 93 5.08 -2.75 -4.45
C GLN A 93 5.10 -2.23 -5.89
N THR A 94 4.20 -2.75 -6.74
CA THR A 94 4.04 -2.26 -8.12
C THR A 94 3.54 -0.81 -8.13
N HIS A 95 2.53 -0.48 -7.31
CA HIS A 95 2.03 0.89 -7.19
C HIS A 95 3.10 1.84 -6.65
N ARG A 96 3.85 1.42 -5.62
CA ARG A 96 4.99 2.17 -5.07
C ARG A 96 6.01 2.51 -6.16
N SER A 97 6.41 1.54 -6.98
CA SER A 97 7.37 1.78 -8.07
C SER A 97 6.84 2.82 -9.08
N ASN A 98 5.54 2.84 -9.35
CA ASN A 98 4.93 3.86 -10.21
C ASN A 98 4.95 5.26 -9.55
N LEU A 99 4.66 5.34 -8.25
CA LEU A 99 4.73 6.59 -7.50
C LEU A 99 6.17 7.12 -7.41
N GLU A 100 7.17 6.26 -7.25
CA GLU A 100 8.59 6.64 -7.26
C GLU A 100 9.02 7.22 -8.63
N LYS A 101 8.55 6.63 -9.74
CA LYS A 101 8.78 7.19 -11.07
C LYS A 101 8.14 8.56 -11.22
N GLU A 102 6.92 8.74 -10.75
CA GLU A 102 6.23 10.05 -10.76
C GLU A 102 6.98 11.08 -9.91
N LEU A 103 7.47 10.68 -8.74
CA LEU A 103 8.27 11.52 -7.84
C LEU A 103 9.58 11.98 -8.48
N HIS A 104 10.29 11.08 -9.17
CA HIS A 104 11.48 11.45 -9.93
C HIS A 104 11.20 12.44 -11.05
N MET A 105 10.13 12.23 -11.84
CA MET A 105 9.73 13.16 -12.90
C MET A 105 9.36 14.53 -12.33
N LEU A 106 8.58 14.57 -11.25
CA LEU A 106 8.17 15.83 -10.61
C LEU A 106 9.36 16.59 -10.01
N HIS A 107 10.32 15.90 -9.40
CA HIS A 107 11.55 16.55 -8.92
C HIS A 107 12.32 17.22 -10.06
N GLN A 108 12.45 16.54 -11.20
CA GLN A 108 13.12 17.10 -12.37
C GLN A 108 12.35 18.31 -12.91
N GLU A 109 11.03 18.22 -13.05
CA GLU A 109 10.19 19.33 -13.51
C GLU A 109 10.24 20.54 -12.56
N ALA A 110 10.22 20.33 -11.24
CA ALA A 110 10.33 21.38 -10.25
C ALA A 110 11.72 22.06 -10.31
N ALA A 111 12.79 21.29 -10.48
CA ALA A 111 14.14 21.82 -10.67
C ALA A 111 14.25 22.64 -11.97
N ASP A 112 13.68 22.14 -13.07
CA ASP A 112 13.65 22.84 -14.37
C ASP A 112 12.87 24.15 -14.28
N LEU A 113 11.71 24.16 -13.60
CA LEU A 113 10.93 25.39 -13.39
C LEU A 113 11.70 26.42 -12.57
N ARG A 114 12.42 26.00 -11.52
CA ARG A 114 13.28 26.90 -10.72
C ARG A 114 14.41 27.48 -11.56
N HIS A 115 15.06 26.65 -12.38
CA HIS A 115 16.13 27.08 -13.27
C HIS A 115 15.59 28.08 -14.32
N ARG A 116 14.45 27.77 -14.96
CA ARG A 116 13.77 28.67 -15.90
C ARG A 116 13.37 29.99 -15.25
N ALA A 117 12.84 29.97 -14.02
CA ALA A 117 12.48 31.19 -13.31
C ALA A 117 13.69 32.14 -13.11
N GLY A 118 14.87 31.59 -12.86
CA GLY A 118 16.12 32.36 -12.77
C GLY A 118 16.57 32.91 -14.13
N ALA A 119 16.54 32.08 -15.16
CA ALA A 119 16.95 32.44 -16.52
C ALA A 119 16.03 33.51 -17.15
N GLU A 120 14.72 33.38 -17.01
CA GLU A 120 13.70 34.30 -17.52
C GLU A 120 13.84 35.70 -16.92
N LYS A 121 14.14 35.81 -15.62
CA LYS A 121 14.38 37.10 -14.98
C LYS A 121 15.58 37.83 -15.60
N SER A 122 16.68 37.10 -15.83
CA SER A 122 17.89 37.67 -16.46
C SER A 122 17.64 38.02 -17.93
N GLY A 123 16.94 37.15 -18.67
CA GLY A 123 16.58 37.34 -20.07
C GLY A 123 15.66 38.54 -20.29
N ALA A 124 14.64 38.72 -19.45
CA ALA A 124 13.71 39.84 -19.53
C ALA A 124 14.40 41.19 -19.27
N ILE A 125 15.34 41.26 -18.32
CA ILE A 125 16.14 42.47 -18.06
C ILE A 125 16.99 42.81 -19.28
N LYS A 126 17.71 41.84 -19.85
CA LYS A 126 18.54 42.05 -21.05
C LYS A 126 17.70 42.52 -22.24
N THR A 127 16.56 41.88 -22.48
CA THR A 127 15.64 42.23 -23.57
C THR A 127 15.07 43.63 -23.36
N GLY A 128 14.68 43.97 -22.13
CA GLY A 128 14.20 45.30 -21.77
C GLY A 128 15.24 46.40 -22.01
N LEU A 129 16.50 46.16 -21.63
CA LEU A 129 17.62 47.08 -21.90
C LEU A 129 17.84 47.28 -23.41
N LEU A 130 17.82 46.20 -24.21
CA LEU A 130 17.99 46.26 -25.66
C LEU A 130 16.83 47.01 -26.34
N ALA A 131 15.60 46.77 -25.92
CA ALA A 131 14.44 47.50 -26.41
C ALA A 131 14.51 48.99 -26.05
N GLY A 132 14.90 49.31 -24.82
CA GLY A 132 15.12 50.69 -24.35
C GLY A 132 16.23 51.41 -25.11
N PHE A 133 17.30 50.70 -25.46
CA PHE A 133 18.35 51.20 -26.34
C PHE A 133 17.81 51.47 -27.75
N GLY A 134 17.11 50.51 -28.37
CA GLY A 134 16.55 50.67 -29.71
C GLY A 134 15.59 51.85 -29.84
N VAL A 135 14.64 51.97 -28.89
CA VAL A 135 13.70 53.12 -28.84
C VAL A 135 14.46 54.42 -28.59
N GLY A 136 15.46 54.40 -27.71
CA GLY A 136 16.28 55.56 -27.38
C GLY A 136 17.13 56.07 -28.53
N SER A 137 17.75 55.16 -29.29
CA SER A 137 18.56 55.50 -30.46
C SER A 137 17.71 56.16 -31.53
N LEU A 138 16.53 55.59 -31.84
CA LEU A 138 15.58 56.18 -32.78
C LEU A 138 15.08 57.56 -32.33
N SER A 139 14.77 57.69 -31.03
CA SER A 139 14.30 58.95 -30.45
C SER A 139 15.40 60.03 -30.46
N ASN A 140 16.64 59.67 -30.12
CA ASN A 140 17.80 60.55 -30.17
C ASN A 140 18.07 61.06 -31.59
N THR A 141 18.08 60.17 -32.59
CA THR A 141 18.23 60.56 -34.00
C THR A 141 17.12 61.51 -34.46
N THR A 142 15.88 61.27 -34.03
CA THR A 142 14.73 62.12 -34.37
C THR A 142 14.83 63.51 -33.71
N LEU A 143 15.22 63.57 -32.43
CA LEU A 143 15.43 64.83 -31.69
C LEU A 143 16.55 65.68 -32.29
N TYR A 144 17.65 65.05 -32.72
CA TYR A 144 18.76 65.75 -33.36
C TYR A 144 18.37 66.41 -34.69
N ILE A 145 17.42 65.81 -35.42
CA ILE A 145 16.93 66.33 -36.70
C ILE A 145 15.93 67.48 -36.50
N ILE A 146 15.03 67.38 -35.51
CA ILE A 146 13.90 68.30 -35.35
C ILE A 146 14.24 69.47 -34.41
N ALA A 147 15.04 69.23 -33.37
CA ALA A 147 15.34 70.23 -32.35
C ALA A 147 16.77 70.01 -31.77
N PRO A 148 17.82 70.42 -32.51
CA PRO A 148 19.22 70.12 -32.17
C PRO A 148 19.71 70.75 -30.86
N SER A 149 18.95 71.68 -30.27
CA SER A 149 19.25 72.27 -28.96
C SER A 149 18.81 71.42 -27.76
N LEU A 150 18.11 70.30 -27.98
CA LEU A 150 17.68 69.37 -26.93
C LEU A 150 18.69 68.24 -26.72
N ASP A 151 18.89 67.84 -25.47
CA ASP A 151 19.84 66.79 -25.09
C ASP A 151 19.28 65.39 -25.42
N GLY A 152 19.51 64.95 -26.65
CA GLY A 152 19.13 63.61 -27.12
C GLY A 152 19.91 62.47 -26.42
N GLY A 153 21.05 62.77 -25.80
CA GLY A 153 21.79 61.83 -24.95
C GLY A 153 21.02 61.47 -23.69
N LEU A 154 20.44 62.47 -23.02
CA LEU A 154 19.58 62.25 -21.84
C LEU A 154 18.36 61.38 -22.19
N THR A 155 17.77 61.59 -23.37
CA THR A 155 16.62 60.80 -23.85
C THR A 155 17.01 59.34 -24.07
N LEU A 156 18.18 59.07 -24.66
CA LEU A 156 18.72 57.71 -24.83
C LEU A 156 18.94 57.01 -23.48
N PHE A 157 19.53 57.69 -22.50
CA PHE A 157 19.72 57.10 -21.17
C PHE A 157 18.39 56.80 -20.47
N ALA A 158 17.43 57.72 -20.56
CA ALA A 158 16.11 57.55 -19.96
C ALA A 158 15.40 56.31 -20.52
N THR A 159 15.38 56.11 -21.84
CA THR A 159 14.71 54.95 -22.45
C THR A 159 15.42 53.62 -22.14
N ILE A 160 16.75 53.59 -22.05
CA ILE A 160 17.50 52.40 -21.63
C ILE A 160 17.12 52.02 -20.19
N ILE A 161 17.12 52.99 -19.28
CA ILE A 161 16.76 52.77 -17.88
C ILE A 161 15.30 52.31 -17.77
N THR A 162 14.36 52.99 -18.44
CA THR A 162 12.95 52.60 -18.45
C THR A 162 12.75 51.18 -19.01
N GLY A 163 13.43 50.84 -20.11
CA GLY A 163 13.42 49.50 -20.68
C GLY A 163 13.94 48.44 -19.70
N GLY A 164 15.04 48.73 -19.00
CA GLY A 164 15.58 47.85 -17.95
C GLY A 164 14.63 47.65 -16.77
N VAL A 165 13.97 48.71 -16.30
CA VAL A 165 12.97 48.64 -15.21
C VAL A 165 11.75 47.83 -15.63
N LEU A 166 11.24 48.03 -16.85
CA LEU A 166 10.13 47.23 -17.38
C LEU A 166 10.51 45.75 -17.54
N GLY A 167 11.69 45.48 -18.11
CA GLY A 167 12.24 44.12 -18.20
C GLY A 167 12.37 43.44 -16.83
N TRP A 168 12.82 44.18 -15.82
CA TRP A 168 12.87 43.71 -14.44
C TRP A 168 11.49 43.41 -13.85
N TYR A 169 10.51 44.29 -14.06
CA TYR A 169 9.13 44.11 -13.59
C TYR A 169 8.48 42.86 -14.20
N TYR A 170 8.53 42.71 -15.53
CA TYR A 170 7.96 41.56 -16.22
C TYR A 170 8.71 40.25 -15.88
N GLY A 171 10.05 40.31 -15.81
CA GLY A 171 10.87 39.17 -15.41
C GLY A 171 10.55 38.68 -13.99
N ASN A 172 10.33 39.60 -13.04
CA ASN A 172 9.90 39.24 -11.69
C ASN A 172 8.50 38.61 -11.67
N LYS A 173 7.54 39.15 -12.44
CA LYS A 173 6.18 38.60 -12.52
C LYS A 173 6.16 37.18 -13.10
N LEU A 174 6.91 36.94 -14.18
CA LEU A 174 7.02 35.62 -14.80
C LEU A 174 7.76 34.63 -13.89
N GLY A 175 8.88 35.06 -13.29
CA GLY A 175 9.63 34.26 -12.33
C GLY A 175 8.81 33.89 -11.10
N ALA A 176 7.96 34.79 -10.59
CA ALA A 176 7.05 34.50 -9.48
C ALA A 176 6.02 33.41 -9.85
N LYS A 177 5.44 33.46 -11.06
CA LYS A 177 4.50 32.44 -11.54
C LYS A 177 5.16 31.06 -11.65
N LEU A 178 6.38 30.99 -12.20
CA LEU A 178 7.15 29.74 -12.32
C LEU A 178 7.54 29.17 -10.95
N ARG A 179 7.86 30.04 -9.98
CA ARG A 179 8.12 29.62 -8.59
C ARG A 179 6.88 29.07 -7.91
N GLN A 180 5.73 29.71 -8.10
CA GLN A 180 4.45 29.22 -7.57
C GLN A 180 4.11 27.84 -8.16
N GLU A 181 4.34 27.63 -9.45
CA GLU A 181 4.15 26.31 -10.08
C GLU A 181 5.12 25.26 -9.54
N ALA A 182 6.38 25.64 -9.28
CA ALA A 182 7.35 24.76 -8.63
C ALA A 182 6.96 24.42 -7.17
N GLU A 183 6.39 25.36 -6.42
CA GLU A 183 5.87 25.13 -5.06
C GLU A 183 4.69 24.17 -5.04
N ILE A 184 3.76 24.30 -6.00
CA ILE A 184 2.65 23.34 -6.16
C ILE A 184 3.19 21.93 -6.44
N LYS A 185 4.21 21.81 -7.29
CA LYS A 185 4.86 20.52 -7.57
C LYS A 185 5.60 19.96 -6.35
N GLU A 186 6.28 20.80 -5.56
CA GLU A 186 6.90 20.41 -4.28
C GLU A 186 5.88 19.89 -3.28
N GLN A 187 4.70 20.51 -3.19
CA GLN A 187 3.62 20.00 -2.35
C GLN A 187 3.16 18.61 -2.81
N ARG A 188 3.01 18.42 -4.12
CA ARG A 188 2.66 17.11 -4.69
C ARG A 188 3.76 16.05 -4.45
N ILE A 189 5.03 16.43 -4.49
CA ILE A 189 6.16 15.56 -4.14
C ILE A 189 6.04 15.11 -2.68
N HIS A 190 5.72 16.04 -1.76
CA HIS A 190 5.51 15.71 -0.35
C HIS A 190 4.37 14.69 -0.17
N ASP A 191 3.23 14.91 -0.85
CA ASP A 191 2.10 13.99 -0.81
C ASP A 191 2.46 12.60 -1.36
N LEU A 192 3.15 12.53 -2.49
CA LEU A 192 3.62 11.26 -3.07
C LEU A 192 4.59 10.52 -2.15
N LYS A 193 5.49 11.25 -1.48
CA LYS A 193 6.43 10.67 -0.51
C LYS A 193 5.67 10.05 0.67
N ASN A 194 4.70 10.77 1.24
CA ASN A 194 3.85 10.25 2.31
C ASN A 194 3.09 8.98 1.86
N ASN A 195 2.63 8.93 0.61
CA ASN A 195 1.99 7.73 0.06
C ASN A 195 2.97 6.55 0.00
N THR A 196 4.21 6.76 -0.47
CA THR A 196 5.21 5.69 -0.55
C THR A 196 5.60 5.15 0.83
N GLU A 197 5.79 6.02 1.83
CA GLU A 197 6.08 5.62 3.21
C GLU A 197 4.93 4.84 3.83
N TYR A 198 3.69 5.26 3.56
CA TYR A 198 2.50 4.53 3.99
C TYR A 198 2.43 3.13 3.36
N ILE A 199 2.73 3.00 2.06
CA ILE A 199 2.78 1.69 1.39
C ILE A 199 3.81 0.77 2.05
N ASP A 200 5.00 1.27 2.36
CA ASP A 200 6.04 0.47 3.02
C ASP A 200 5.60 -0.05 4.40
N PHE A 201 4.94 0.82 5.18
CA PHE A 201 4.34 0.44 6.44
C PHE A 201 3.30 -0.68 6.27
N VAL A 202 2.36 -0.52 5.34
CA VAL A 202 1.29 -1.50 5.09
C VAL A 202 1.86 -2.82 4.59
N VAL A 203 2.83 -2.79 3.66
CA VAL A 203 3.47 -4.02 3.15
C VAL A 203 4.17 -4.77 4.28
N LYS A 204 4.84 -4.07 5.20
CA LYS A 204 5.42 -4.70 6.38
C LYS A 204 4.35 -5.40 7.21
N GLU A 205 3.23 -4.73 7.50
CA GLU A 205 2.12 -5.34 8.25
C GLU A 205 1.49 -6.55 7.52
N VAL A 206 1.37 -6.49 6.20
CA VAL A 206 0.88 -7.61 5.36
C VAL A 206 1.82 -8.81 5.46
N ASN A 207 3.13 -8.58 5.39
CA ASN A 207 4.12 -9.65 5.50
C ASN A 207 4.12 -10.28 6.90
N ASP A 208 3.95 -9.47 7.95
CA ASP A 208 3.83 -9.98 9.32
C ASP A 208 2.52 -10.76 9.52
N PHE A 209 1.43 -10.32 8.87
CA PHE A 209 0.19 -11.07 8.84
C PHE A 209 0.34 -12.42 8.14
N ASP A 210 0.98 -12.44 6.97
CA ASP A 210 1.21 -13.65 6.18
C ASP A 210 2.09 -14.66 6.93
N LYS A 211 3.16 -14.21 7.59
CA LYS A 211 3.95 -15.06 8.51
C LYS A 211 3.08 -15.68 9.60
N GLY A 212 2.18 -14.89 10.18
CA GLY A 212 1.21 -15.35 11.17
C GLY A 212 0.31 -16.48 10.63
N ILE A 213 -0.20 -16.32 9.39
CA ILE A 213 -1.00 -17.34 8.70
C ILE A 213 -0.18 -18.58 8.34
N GLY A 214 1.09 -18.42 7.98
CA GLY A 214 2.02 -19.52 7.68
C GLY A 214 2.06 -20.57 8.78
N LEU A 215 2.01 -20.15 10.05
CA LEU A 215 1.94 -21.07 11.19
C LEU A 215 0.68 -21.95 11.16
N PHE A 216 -0.49 -21.37 10.85
CA PHE A 216 -1.75 -22.12 10.73
C PHE A 216 -1.71 -23.06 9.54
N LYS A 217 -1.22 -22.59 8.40
CA LYS A 217 -1.03 -23.39 7.19
C LYS A 217 -0.15 -24.61 7.46
N ASP A 218 0.97 -24.44 8.17
CA ASP A 218 1.88 -25.53 8.53
C ASP A 218 1.25 -26.50 9.53
N SER A 219 0.55 -25.99 10.54
CA SER A 219 -0.20 -26.81 11.49
C SER A 219 -1.24 -27.67 10.79
N TRP A 220 -2.06 -27.09 9.91
CA TRP A 220 -3.08 -27.81 9.14
C TRP A 220 -2.48 -28.77 8.12
N ALA A 221 -1.35 -28.43 7.50
CA ALA A 221 -0.64 -29.32 6.60
C ALA A 221 -0.13 -30.57 7.34
N LYS A 222 0.38 -30.42 8.56
CA LYS A 222 0.78 -31.56 9.41
C LYS A 222 -0.43 -32.43 9.77
N GLN A 223 -1.52 -31.83 10.24
CA GLN A 223 -2.74 -32.57 10.58
C GLN A 223 -3.31 -33.34 9.38
N PHE A 224 -3.37 -32.69 8.21
CA PHE A 224 -3.80 -33.34 6.97
C PHE A 224 -2.89 -34.50 6.57
N LYS A 225 -1.57 -34.41 6.77
CA LYS A 225 -0.64 -35.53 6.50
C LYS A 225 -0.81 -36.71 7.46
N HIS A 226 -1.14 -36.45 8.73
CA HIS A 226 -1.34 -37.51 9.73
C HIS A 226 -2.68 -38.23 9.59
N ALA A 227 -3.72 -37.54 9.10
CA ALA A 227 -5.07 -38.08 9.08
C ALA A 227 -5.29 -39.30 8.14
N PRO A 228 -4.64 -39.44 6.97
CA PRO A 228 -4.65 -40.67 6.18
C PRO A 228 -4.03 -41.88 6.89
N VAL A 229 -2.98 -41.66 7.70
CA VAL A 229 -2.33 -42.72 8.49
C VAL A 229 -3.30 -43.20 9.57
N SER A 230 -3.94 -42.27 10.28
CA SER A 230 -5.01 -42.60 11.23
C SER A 230 -6.15 -43.37 10.56
N LYS A 231 -6.58 -42.98 9.35
CA LYS A 231 -7.60 -43.70 8.57
C LYS A 231 -7.17 -45.13 8.22
N GLN A 232 -5.91 -45.35 7.82
CA GLN A 232 -5.37 -46.68 7.52
C GLN A 232 -5.33 -47.56 8.76
N VAL A 233 -4.89 -47.03 9.90
CA VAL A 233 -4.88 -47.74 11.18
C VAL A 233 -6.30 -48.12 11.60
N ILE A 234 -7.25 -47.20 11.53
CA ILE A 234 -8.68 -47.47 11.84
C ILE A 234 -9.24 -48.56 10.92
N ASN A 235 -8.95 -48.49 9.63
CA ASN A 235 -9.42 -49.49 8.66
C ASN A 235 -8.81 -50.87 8.89
N LYS A 236 -7.52 -50.94 9.24
CA LYS A 236 -6.83 -52.20 9.54
C LYS A 236 -7.40 -52.86 10.79
N ILE A 237 -7.59 -52.09 11.87
CA ILE A 237 -8.18 -52.55 13.12
C ILE A 237 -9.62 -53.03 12.91
N LYS A 238 -10.43 -52.30 12.12
CA LYS A 238 -11.79 -52.75 11.74
C LYS A 238 -11.78 -54.08 10.98
N LYS A 239 -10.79 -54.27 10.10
CA LYS A 239 -10.64 -55.52 9.32
C LYS A 239 -10.21 -56.70 10.21
N GLU A 240 -9.52 -56.42 11.31
CA GLU A 240 -8.98 -57.42 12.25
C GLU A 240 -9.92 -57.70 13.45
N ASN A 241 -11.13 -57.10 13.50
CA ASN A 241 -12.14 -57.30 14.56
C ASN A 241 -11.63 -57.08 16.00
N LEU A 242 -10.61 -56.24 16.18
CA LEU A 242 -10.10 -55.86 17.49
C LEU A 242 -11.07 -54.85 18.14
N GLU A 243 -11.42 -55.06 19.42
CA GLU A 243 -12.33 -54.18 20.16
C GLU A 243 -11.82 -52.73 20.19
N MET A 244 -12.56 -51.83 19.52
CA MET A 244 -12.29 -50.39 19.47
C MET A 244 -13.13 -49.65 20.48
N ASN A 245 -12.62 -49.46 21.69
CA ASN A 245 -13.13 -48.40 22.56
C ASN A 245 -12.41 -47.08 22.23
N ASN A 246 -13.13 -46.12 21.64
CA ASN A 246 -12.75 -44.69 21.49
C ASN A 246 -11.72 -44.24 20.43
N LEU A 247 -11.27 -45.06 19.46
CA LEU A 247 -10.11 -44.71 18.62
C LEU A 247 -10.37 -44.09 17.23
N SER A 248 -11.60 -43.94 16.73
CA SER A 248 -11.82 -43.55 15.32
C SER A 248 -11.86 -42.03 15.07
N VAL A 249 -12.87 -41.33 15.59
CA VAL A 249 -13.07 -39.89 15.39
C VAL A 249 -12.49 -39.08 16.56
N LYS A 250 -12.61 -39.60 17.79
CA LYS A 250 -12.05 -38.98 19.00
C LYS A 250 -10.53 -38.86 18.98
N SER A 251 -9.80 -39.79 18.34
CA SER A 251 -8.33 -39.74 18.24
C SER A 251 -7.84 -38.67 17.24
N LEU A 252 -8.54 -38.54 16.12
CA LEU A 252 -8.36 -37.46 15.14
C LEU A 252 -8.71 -36.09 15.77
N LEU A 253 -9.79 -36.05 16.55
CA LEU A 253 -10.17 -34.86 17.33
C LEU A 253 -9.19 -34.57 18.49
N ALA A 254 -8.54 -35.55 19.11
CA ALA A 254 -7.53 -35.29 20.13
C ALA A 254 -6.26 -34.63 19.54
N SER A 255 -5.88 -35.04 18.32
CA SER A 255 -4.80 -34.39 17.56
C SER A 255 -5.16 -32.93 17.20
N TRP A 256 -6.45 -32.68 16.97
CA TRP A 256 -7.04 -31.35 16.84
C TRP A 256 -6.97 -30.55 18.15
N THR A 257 -7.38 -31.11 19.29
CA THR A 257 -7.33 -30.45 20.61
C THR A 257 -5.90 -30.06 21.00
N HIS A 258 -4.91 -30.89 20.61
CA HIS A 258 -3.49 -30.59 20.81
C HIS A 258 -2.95 -29.50 19.85
N ALA A 259 -3.47 -29.39 18.63
CA ALA A 259 -3.17 -28.25 17.76
C ALA A 259 -3.77 -26.95 18.32
N LYS A 260 -5.00 -27.04 18.85
CA LYS A 260 -5.73 -25.94 19.48
C LYS A 260 -5.03 -25.42 20.74
N SER A 261 -4.45 -26.29 21.57
CA SER A 261 -3.71 -25.89 22.78
C SER A 261 -2.36 -25.21 22.49
N LYS A 262 -1.84 -25.28 21.25
CA LYS A 262 -0.64 -24.53 20.83
C LYS A 262 -0.94 -23.13 20.28
N LEU A 263 -2.20 -22.81 20.01
CA LEU A 263 -2.64 -21.48 19.56
C LEU A 263 -2.45 -20.33 20.58
N PRO A 264 -2.57 -20.52 21.91
CA PRO A 264 -2.37 -19.45 22.90
C PRO A 264 -0.93 -18.92 22.97
N ASN A 265 0.09 -19.74 22.67
CA ASN A 265 1.51 -19.33 22.67
C ASN A 265 1.84 -18.23 21.64
N TYR A 266 0.89 -17.91 20.75
CA TYR A 266 0.96 -16.84 19.77
C TYR A 266 1.09 -15.43 20.39
N GLN A 267 0.62 -15.22 21.62
CA GLN A 267 0.68 -13.91 22.28
C GLN A 267 2.13 -13.48 22.61
N ASN A 268 3.03 -14.44 22.82
CA ASN A 268 4.39 -14.16 23.28
C ASN A 268 5.40 -13.92 22.15
N HIS A 269 5.06 -14.20 20.89
CA HIS A 269 5.95 -13.97 19.74
C HIS A 269 5.55 -12.79 18.86
N ALA A 270 4.45 -12.09 19.20
CA ALA A 270 3.96 -10.92 18.45
C ALA A 270 4.08 -9.59 19.23
N CYS A 271 4.71 -9.59 20.40
CA CYS A 271 5.13 -8.39 21.12
C CYS A 271 6.64 -8.18 20.93
N LEU A 272 7.03 -7.72 19.74
CA LEU A 272 8.21 -6.90 19.47
C LEU A 272 7.92 -6.06 18.23
#